data_AF-A0A925JP28-F1
#
_entry.id   AF-A0A925JP28-F1
#
_cell.length_a   1.000
_cell.length_b   1.000
_cell.length_c   1.000
_cell.angle_alpha   90.00
_cell.angle_beta   90.00
_cell.angle_gamma   90.00
#
_symmetry.space_group_name_H-M   'P 1'
#
loop_
_entity.id
_entity.type
_entity.pdbx_description
1 polymer ?
#
loop_
_entity_poly.entity_id
_entity_poly.type
_entity_poly.pdbx_seq_one_letter_code
_entity_poly.pdbx_strand_id
1 'polypeptide(L)'
;MKQALFLLLLPLFDLPSATAQTGFLVRDPASSWQVPNQNDRIAALPDLDSLRRSLRRFYQTKTQAEQREYQYQTRFRWLKYLPELGYQAATQSPVVVLRTSEIIGSLHDRAARRAKLVAIQQQNEVRFNQDLTQIIHRLRELATREAYYRLRTDMLALERQRFSIFAQQYANRELPPSAYLEKWLAWKEATASVVLLRAEITALKSEILIQAHVMDWEKL
;
A
#
# COMPACT_ATOMS: atom_id res chain seq x y z
N MET A 1 63.82 10.01 -60.79
CA MET A 1 63.99 8.82 -61.66
C MET A 1 63.27 7.64 -60.99
N LYS A 2 62.40 6.94 -61.75
CA LYS A 2 61.66 5.68 -61.44
C LYS A 2 60.58 5.80 -60.35
N GLN A 3 59.26 5.74 -60.57
CA GLN A 3 58.35 4.81 -61.29
C GLN A 3 58.39 3.34 -60.86
N ALA A 4 57.29 2.89 -60.21
CA ALA A 4 56.57 1.60 -60.29
C ALA A 4 55.73 1.45 -58.99
N LEU A 5 54.40 1.54 -58.93
CA LEU A 5 53.27 0.85 -59.59
C LEU A 5 52.95 -0.54 -58.97
N PHE A 6 51.84 -0.55 -58.22
CA PHE A 6 50.77 -1.57 -58.09
C PHE A 6 51.14 -3.07 -57.99
N LEU A 7 50.65 -3.73 -56.93
CA LEU A 7 49.64 -4.80 -57.01
C LEU A 7 49.19 -5.25 -55.61
N LEU A 8 47.88 -5.13 -55.37
CA LEU A 8 47.14 -5.71 -54.26
C LEU A 8 47.03 -7.23 -54.46
N LEU A 9 47.47 -8.01 -53.48
CA LEU A 9 47.16 -9.44 -53.36
C LEU A 9 46.63 -9.69 -51.93
N LEU A 10 45.32 -9.92 -51.85
CA LEU A 10 44.62 -10.44 -50.68
C LEU A 10 45.05 -11.90 -50.45
N PRO A 11 45.31 -12.36 -49.21
CA PRO A 11 45.35 -13.78 -48.94
C PRO A 11 43.93 -14.33 -48.80
N LEU A 12 43.68 -15.42 -49.54
CA LEU A 12 42.57 -16.33 -49.36
C LEU A 12 42.42 -16.71 -47.89
N PHE A 13 41.24 -16.51 -47.32
CA PHE A 13 40.82 -17.22 -46.11
C PHE A 13 39.94 -18.39 -46.52
N ASP A 14 40.41 -19.58 -46.15
CA ASP A 14 39.75 -20.86 -46.34
C ASP A 14 38.33 -20.87 -45.75
N LEU A 15 37.38 -21.32 -46.55
CA LEU A 15 36.05 -21.75 -46.09
C LEU A 15 36.19 -23.15 -45.47
N PRO A 16 35.86 -23.37 -44.19
CA PRO A 16 35.59 -24.71 -43.71
C PRO A 16 34.20 -25.15 -44.18
N SER A 17 34.21 -26.24 -44.93
CA SER A 17 33.09 -27.03 -45.39
C SER A 17 32.11 -27.42 -44.28
N ALA A 18 30.84 -27.43 -44.65
CA ALA A 18 29.70 -27.87 -43.87
C ALA A 18 29.90 -29.23 -43.19
N THR A 19 29.81 -29.26 -41.86
CA THR A 19 29.10 -30.29 -41.07
C THR A 19 29.00 -29.79 -39.63
N ALA A 20 28.05 -28.91 -39.37
CA ALA A 20 27.53 -28.73 -38.02
C ALA A 20 26.01 -28.77 -38.15
N GLN A 21 25.44 -29.95 -37.90
CA GLN A 21 24.04 -30.06 -37.50
C GLN A 21 23.92 -29.31 -36.17
N THR A 22 23.75 -28.00 -36.23
CA THR A 22 23.19 -27.22 -35.14
C THR A 22 21.71 -27.59 -35.08
N GLY A 23 21.45 -28.72 -34.43
CA GLY A 23 20.17 -28.95 -33.77
C GLY A 23 19.98 -27.80 -32.78
N PHE A 24 19.36 -26.72 -33.25
CA PHE A 24 18.74 -25.72 -32.39
C PHE A 24 17.57 -26.45 -31.74
N LEU A 25 17.89 -27.27 -30.73
CA LEU A 25 16.93 -27.78 -29.78
C LEU A 25 16.37 -26.53 -29.11
N VAL A 26 15.25 -26.05 -29.66
CA VAL A 26 14.32 -25.20 -28.94
C VAL A 26 13.94 -26.04 -27.72
N ARG A 27 14.72 -25.92 -26.63
CA ARG A 27 14.28 -26.35 -25.31
C ARG A 27 12.91 -25.73 -25.16
N ASP A 28 11.87 -26.54 -25.04
CA ASP A 28 10.52 -26.07 -24.80
C ASP A 28 10.57 -24.99 -23.71
N PRO A 29 10.39 -23.70 -24.06
CA PRO A 29 10.40 -22.63 -23.07
C PRO A 29 9.16 -22.71 -22.16
N ALA A 30 8.31 -23.71 -22.40
CA ALA A 30 7.17 -24.11 -21.57
C ALA A 30 7.59 -24.80 -20.26
N SER A 31 8.80 -25.36 -20.14
CA SER A 31 9.18 -26.21 -19.00
C SER A 31 9.64 -25.47 -17.73
N SER A 32 10.03 -24.19 -17.82
CA SER A 32 10.60 -23.46 -16.68
C SER A 32 9.66 -22.44 -16.02
N TRP A 33 8.42 -22.31 -16.49
CA TRP A 33 7.49 -21.30 -15.99
C TRP A 33 6.18 -21.96 -15.56
N GLN A 34 6.11 -22.32 -14.29
CA GLN A 34 4.85 -22.62 -13.64
C GLN A 34 3.97 -21.37 -13.76
N VAL A 35 2.85 -21.50 -14.47
CA VAL A 35 1.72 -20.58 -14.33
C VAL A 35 1.48 -20.47 -12.82
N PRO A 36 1.39 -19.25 -12.23
CA PRO A 36 1.14 -19.11 -10.80
C PRO A 36 -0.02 -20.04 -10.43
N ASN A 37 0.27 -20.99 -9.54
CA ASN A 37 -0.67 -22.05 -9.18
C ASN A 37 -1.97 -21.36 -8.72
N GLN A 38 -3.12 -21.72 -9.30
CA GLN A 38 -4.43 -21.11 -8.94
C GLN A 38 -4.74 -21.25 -7.43
N ASN A 39 -3.99 -22.10 -6.72
CA ASN A 39 -4.10 -22.36 -5.30
C ASN A 39 -3.28 -21.45 -4.38
N ASP A 40 -2.47 -20.51 -4.88
CA ASP A 40 -1.98 -19.42 -4.02
C ASP A 40 -3.12 -18.44 -3.75
N ARG A 41 -4.01 -18.84 -2.83
CA ARG A 41 -5.15 -18.03 -2.40
C ARG A 41 -4.60 -16.72 -1.85
N ILE A 42 -4.93 -15.62 -2.52
CA ILE A 42 -4.75 -14.29 -1.95
C ILE A 42 -5.49 -14.31 -0.61
N ALA A 43 -4.77 -14.09 0.50
CA ALA A 43 -5.35 -14.15 1.84
C ALA A 43 -6.66 -13.36 1.89
N ALA A 44 -7.67 -13.96 2.50
CA ALA A 44 -9.00 -13.37 2.58
C ALA A 44 -8.92 -12.11 3.45
N LEU A 45 -9.52 -11.01 2.97
CA LEU A 45 -9.57 -9.78 3.74
C LEU A 45 -10.58 -9.94 4.88
N PRO A 46 -10.31 -9.41 6.09
CA PRO A 46 -11.30 -9.34 7.15
C PRO A 46 -12.56 -8.60 6.69
N ASP A 47 -13.72 -8.99 7.25
CA ASP A 47 -14.98 -8.31 7.02
C ASP A 47 -14.92 -6.82 7.46
N LEU A 48 -15.75 -5.98 6.82
CA LEU A 48 -15.90 -4.55 7.10
C LEU A 48 -16.14 -4.29 8.59
N ASP A 49 -16.94 -5.11 9.27
CA ASP A 49 -17.18 -4.95 10.70
C ASP A 49 -15.93 -5.20 11.55
N SER A 50 -15.03 -6.08 11.09
CA SER A 50 -13.74 -6.30 11.74
C SER A 50 -12.82 -5.09 11.54
N LEU A 51 -12.72 -4.59 10.30
CA LEU A 51 -11.94 -3.40 9.95
C LEU A 51 -12.41 -2.16 10.73
N ARG A 52 -13.74 -1.96 10.79
CA ARG A 52 -14.37 -0.87 11.55
C ARG A 52 -14.03 -0.96 13.05
N ARG A 53 -14.08 -2.16 13.63
CA ARG A 53 -13.72 -2.38 15.05
C ARG A 53 -12.25 -2.09 15.31
N SER A 54 -11.35 -2.50 14.42
CA SER A 54 -9.92 -2.19 14.53
C SER A 54 -9.68 -0.68 14.49
N LEU A 55 -10.22 0.00 13.49
CA LEU A 55 -10.13 1.45 13.35
C LEU A 55 -10.70 2.19 14.57
N ARG A 56 -11.83 1.71 15.10
CA ARG A 56 -12.46 2.28 16.31
C ARG A 56 -11.54 2.17 17.52
N ARG A 57 -10.90 1.01 17.74
CA ARG A 57 -9.94 0.80 18.84
C ARG A 57 -8.74 1.72 18.71
N PHE A 58 -8.22 1.91 17.50
CA PHE A 58 -7.14 2.86 17.24
C PHE A 58 -7.53 4.28 17.65
N TYR A 59 -8.67 4.80 17.16
CA TYR A 59 -9.11 6.16 17.50
C TYR A 59 -9.50 6.34 18.97
N GLN A 60 -10.02 5.30 19.63
CA GLN A 60 -10.24 5.31 21.07
C GLN A 60 -8.91 5.44 21.82
N THR A 61 -7.91 4.67 21.45
CA THR A 61 -6.58 4.69 22.08
C THR A 61 -5.89 6.03 21.87
N LYS A 62 -5.96 6.57 20.64
CA LYS A 62 -5.45 7.89 20.28
C LYS A 62 -6.13 9.01 21.10
N THR A 63 -7.46 8.99 21.16
CA THR A 63 -8.23 9.96 21.94
C THR A 63 -7.85 9.89 23.42
N GLN A 64 -7.73 8.69 23.99
CA GLN A 64 -7.31 8.54 25.38
C GLN A 64 -5.89 9.08 25.61
N ALA A 65 -4.96 8.83 24.69
CA ALA A 65 -3.59 9.36 24.78
C ALA A 65 -3.58 10.90 24.74
N GLU A 66 -4.31 11.52 23.82
CA GLU A 66 -4.40 12.98 23.69
C GLU A 66 -5.10 13.61 24.92
N GLN A 67 -6.13 12.96 25.46
CA GLN A 67 -6.82 13.45 26.66
C GLN A 67 -5.97 13.39 27.92
N ARG A 68 -5.04 12.43 28.03
CA ARG A 68 -4.15 12.30 29.20
C ARG A 68 -3.28 13.54 29.42
N GLU A 69 -2.90 14.25 28.36
CA GLU A 69 -2.15 15.52 28.44
C GLU A 69 -2.90 16.56 29.29
N TYR A 70 -4.23 16.58 29.23
CA TYR A 70 -5.08 17.54 29.92
C TYR A 70 -5.53 17.08 31.31
N GLN A 71 -5.28 15.81 31.67
CA GLN A 71 -5.67 15.22 32.95
C GLN A 71 -4.65 15.50 34.07
N TYR A 72 -3.59 16.27 33.82
CA TYR A 72 -2.55 16.56 34.82
C TYR A 72 -3.15 17.07 36.14
N GLN A 73 -3.04 16.24 37.18
CA GLN A 73 -3.54 16.55 38.52
C GLN A 73 -2.56 17.48 39.22
N THR A 74 -2.90 18.76 39.35
CA THR A 74 -2.21 19.61 40.32
C THR A 74 -2.77 19.28 41.70
N ARG A 75 -2.01 18.56 42.52
CA ARG A 75 -2.29 18.48 43.96
C ARG A 75 -2.29 19.91 44.53
N PHE A 76 -3.20 20.20 45.46
CA PHE A 76 -3.31 21.49 46.15
C PHE A 76 -3.71 22.72 45.29
N ARG A 77 -4.50 22.56 44.22
CA ARG A 77 -5.02 23.72 43.44
C ARG A 77 -5.76 24.77 44.27
N TRP A 78 -6.34 24.37 45.40
CA TRP A 78 -7.06 25.28 46.28
C TRP A 78 -6.16 26.33 46.95
N LEU A 79 -4.84 26.06 47.06
CA LEU A 79 -3.86 27.02 47.58
C LEU A 79 -3.78 28.28 46.73
N LYS A 80 -4.05 28.20 45.42
CA LYS A 80 -4.08 29.37 44.52
C LYS A 80 -5.22 30.34 44.80
N TYR A 81 -6.16 29.98 45.68
CA TYR A 81 -7.30 30.82 46.03
C TYR A 81 -7.19 31.37 47.46
N LEU A 82 -6.11 31.07 48.18
CA LEU A 82 -5.87 31.67 49.47
C LEU A 82 -5.56 33.16 49.31
N PRO A 83 -6.15 34.03 50.14
CA PRO A 83 -5.76 35.43 50.16
C PRO A 83 -4.30 35.55 50.61
N GLU A 84 -3.58 36.49 50.00
CA GLU A 84 -2.23 36.82 50.43
C GLU A 84 -2.30 37.71 51.67
N LEU A 85 -1.60 37.30 52.72
CA LEU A 85 -1.42 38.09 53.93
C LEU A 85 -0.18 38.95 53.76
N GLY A 86 -0.39 40.27 53.68
CA GLY A 86 0.66 41.27 53.60
C GLY A 86 0.72 42.12 54.88
N TYR A 87 1.88 42.73 55.13
CA TYR A 87 2.04 43.73 56.19
C TYR A 87 2.30 45.09 55.56
N GLN A 88 1.42 46.06 55.82
CA GLN A 88 1.59 47.40 55.27
C GLN A 88 2.40 48.25 56.25
N ALA A 89 3.67 48.50 55.91
CA ALA A 89 4.62 49.20 56.77
C ALA A 89 4.19 50.63 57.15
N ALA A 90 3.39 51.30 56.30
CA ALA A 90 2.92 52.66 56.55
C ALA A 90 1.81 52.76 57.62
N THR A 91 0.98 51.73 57.78
CA THR A 91 -0.17 51.70 58.70
C THR A 91 -0.02 50.69 59.83
N GLN A 92 1.11 49.96 59.88
CA GLN A 92 1.38 48.88 60.84
C GLN A 92 0.24 47.87 60.99
N SER A 93 -0.51 47.65 59.91
CA SER A 93 -1.74 46.87 59.90
C SER A 93 -1.61 45.66 58.97
N PRO A 94 -2.15 44.49 59.36
CA PRO A 94 -2.25 43.36 58.45
C PRO A 94 -3.20 43.73 57.30
N VAL A 95 -2.79 43.42 56.08
CA VAL A 95 -3.59 43.62 54.86
C VAL A 95 -3.86 42.27 54.23
N VAL A 96 -5.12 42.04 53.91
CA VAL A 96 -5.58 40.85 53.20
C VAL A 96 -5.82 41.24 51.75
N VAL A 97 -5.07 40.66 50.82
CA VAL A 97 -5.24 40.92 49.38
C VAL A 97 -5.91 39.72 48.74
N LEU A 98 -7.12 39.94 48.21
CA LEU A 98 -7.85 38.96 47.41
C LEU A 98 -7.55 39.16 45.93
N ARG A 99 -6.93 38.18 45.28
CA ARG A 99 -6.62 38.21 43.85
C ARG A 99 -7.79 37.65 43.03
N THR A 100 -8.79 38.47 42.75
CA THR A 100 -9.97 38.07 41.95
C THR A 100 -9.66 37.73 40.50
N SER A 101 -8.62 38.33 39.92
CA SER A 101 -8.14 38.01 38.56
C SER A 101 -7.69 36.55 38.42
N GLU A 102 -7.06 35.98 39.45
CA GLU A 102 -6.62 34.57 39.47
C GLU A 102 -7.79 33.60 39.55
N ILE A 103 -8.86 33.97 40.27
CA ILE A 103 -10.11 33.21 40.35
C ILE A 103 -10.77 33.16 38.97
N ILE A 104 -10.95 34.32 38.32
CA ILE A 104 -11.57 34.43 37.00
C ILE A 104 -10.73 33.69 35.94
N GLY A 105 -9.41 33.88 35.94
CA GLY A 105 -8.50 33.16 35.05
C GLY A 105 -8.60 31.65 35.21
N SER A 106 -8.71 31.16 36.45
CA SER A 106 -8.85 29.72 36.69
C SER A 106 -10.18 29.14 36.19
N LEU A 107 -11.28 29.92 36.22
CA LEU A 107 -12.56 29.51 35.67
C LEU A 107 -12.49 29.44 34.15
N HIS A 108 -11.89 30.46 33.52
CA HIS A 108 -11.66 30.47 32.08
C HIS A 108 -10.79 29.29 31.63
N ASP A 109 -9.69 29.00 32.36
CA ASP A 109 -8.82 27.84 32.08
C ASP A 109 -9.53 26.49 32.20
N ARG A 110 -10.53 26.38 33.09
CA ARG A 110 -11.35 25.16 33.21
C ARG A 110 -12.29 25.04 32.02
N ALA A 111 -12.95 26.13 31.63
CA ALA A 111 -13.82 26.16 30.46
C ALA A 111 -13.04 25.84 29.17
N ALA A 112 -11.88 26.48 28.98
CA ALA A 112 -10.99 26.24 27.85
C ALA A 112 -10.50 24.79 27.79
N ARG A 113 -10.13 24.19 28.93
CA ARG A 113 -9.76 22.76 28.98
C ARG A 113 -10.90 21.83 28.61
N ARG A 114 -12.11 22.08 29.14
CA ARG A 114 -13.30 21.30 28.78
C ARG A 114 -13.59 21.40 27.28
N ALA A 115 -13.53 22.61 26.73
CA ALA A 115 -13.70 22.83 25.31
C ALA A 115 -12.64 22.07 24.48
N LYS A 116 -11.37 22.08 24.90
CA LYS A 116 -10.30 21.31 24.25
C LYS A 116 -10.54 19.80 24.29
N LEU A 117 -10.95 19.26 25.43
CA LEU A 117 -11.27 17.83 25.57
C LEU A 117 -12.41 17.40 24.63
N VAL A 118 -13.46 18.22 24.51
CA VAL A 118 -14.57 18.00 23.58
C VAL A 118 -14.10 18.12 22.13
N ALA A 119 -13.27 19.13 21.82
CA ALA A 119 -12.72 19.32 20.48
C ALA A 119 -11.88 18.11 20.04
N ILE A 120 -11.05 17.55 20.92
CA ILE A 120 -10.26 16.33 20.66
C ILE A 120 -11.18 15.15 20.30
N GLN A 121 -12.23 14.93 21.08
CA GLN A 121 -13.19 13.84 20.81
C GLN A 121 -13.87 14.02 19.45
N GLN A 122 -14.39 15.22 19.17
CA GLN A 122 -15.09 15.51 17.92
C GLN A 122 -14.15 15.41 16.72
N GLN A 123 -12.93 15.94 16.83
CA GLN A 123 -11.93 15.87 15.77
C GLN A 123 -11.56 14.43 15.43
N ASN A 124 -11.36 13.58 16.44
CA ASN A 124 -11.05 12.17 16.22
C ASN A 124 -12.25 11.38 15.69
N GLU A 125 -13.48 11.72 16.07
CA GLU A 125 -14.68 11.10 15.50
C GLU A 125 -14.86 11.45 14.02
N VAL A 126 -14.61 12.72 13.64
CA VAL A 126 -14.65 13.14 12.23
C VAL A 126 -13.60 12.39 11.41
N ARG A 127 -12.37 12.29 11.93
CA ARG A 127 -11.29 11.53 11.26
C ARG A 127 -11.62 10.04 11.14
N PHE A 128 -12.18 9.43 12.18
CA PHE A 128 -12.66 8.05 12.13
C PHE A 128 -13.68 7.83 11.00
N ASN A 129 -14.65 8.73 10.85
CA ASN A 129 -15.67 8.62 9.80
C ASN A 129 -15.08 8.83 8.40
N GLN A 130 -14.11 9.74 8.27
CA GLN A 130 -13.39 9.97 7.01
C GLN A 130 -12.61 8.72 6.59
N ASP A 131 -11.82 8.15 7.50
CA ASP A 131 -11.03 6.94 7.24
C ASP A 131 -11.93 5.73 6.94
N LEU A 132 -13.03 5.58 7.67
CA LEU A 132 -14.01 4.52 7.39
C LEU A 132 -14.62 4.66 5.99
N THR A 133 -14.94 5.88 5.56
CA THR A 133 -15.47 6.15 4.22
C THR A 133 -14.44 5.79 3.14
N GLN A 134 -13.16 6.12 3.37
CA GLN A 134 -12.08 5.73 2.46
C GLN A 134 -11.89 4.22 2.38
N ILE A 135 -11.95 3.51 3.52
CA ILE A 135 -11.91 2.04 3.55
C ILE A 135 -13.08 1.45 2.74
N ILE A 136 -14.30 1.96 2.91
CA ILE A 136 -15.47 1.51 2.14
C ILE A 136 -15.26 1.73 0.64
N HIS A 137 -14.72 2.88 0.23
CA HIS A 137 -14.40 3.14 -1.16
C HIS A 137 -13.38 2.14 -1.71
N ARG A 138 -12.27 1.92 -0.98
CA ARG A 138 -11.22 0.96 -1.36
C ARG A 138 -11.74 -0.48 -1.43
N LEU A 139 -12.68 -0.87 -0.56
CA LEU A 139 -13.32 -2.18 -0.63
C LEU A 139 -14.16 -2.35 -1.90
N ARG A 140 -14.87 -1.30 -2.34
CA ARG A 140 -15.60 -1.32 -3.61
C ARG A 140 -14.63 -1.44 -4.79
N GLU A 141 -13.54 -0.69 -4.76
CA GLU A 141 -12.46 -0.78 -5.75
C GLU A 141 -11.83 -2.18 -5.77
N LEU A 142 -11.61 -2.78 -4.60
CA LEU A 142 -11.11 -4.14 -4.50
C LEU A 142 -12.08 -5.13 -5.16
N ALA A 143 -13.39 -5.01 -4.89
CA ALA A 143 -14.39 -5.88 -5.47
C ALA A 143 -14.43 -5.75 -7.01
N THR A 144 -14.31 -4.53 -7.56
CA THR A 144 -14.26 -4.34 -9.02
C THR A 144 -12.99 -4.90 -9.62
N ARG A 145 -11.82 -4.70 -8.99
CA ARG A 145 -10.55 -5.27 -9.44
C ARG A 145 -10.54 -6.80 -9.37
N GLU A 146 -11.10 -7.39 -8.32
CA GLU A 146 -11.22 -8.85 -8.20
C GLU A 146 -12.16 -9.43 -9.28
N ALA A 147 -13.26 -8.75 -9.60
CA ALA A 147 -14.12 -9.13 -10.71
C ALA A 147 -13.39 -9.05 -12.07
N TYR A 148 -12.64 -7.97 -12.29
CA TYR A 148 -11.84 -7.80 -13.51
C TYR A 148 -10.72 -8.86 -13.62
N TYR A 149 -10.05 -9.17 -12.52
CA TYR A 149 -9.06 -10.24 -12.45
C TYR A 149 -9.65 -11.60 -12.84
N ARG A 150 -10.83 -11.96 -12.33
CA ARG A 150 -11.52 -13.21 -12.70
C ARG A 150 -11.80 -13.27 -14.20
N LEU A 151 -12.34 -12.19 -14.76
CA LEU A 151 -12.60 -12.11 -16.21
C LEU A 151 -11.30 -12.24 -17.02
N ARG A 152 -10.21 -11.59 -16.58
CA ARG A 152 -8.92 -11.68 -17.26
C ARG A 152 -8.30 -13.08 -17.16
N THR A 153 -8.46 -13.77 -16.03
CA THR A 153 -8.01 -15.15 -15.89
C THR A 153 -8.79 -16.10 -16.80
N ASP A 154 -10.09 -15.88 -16.97
CA ASP A 154 -10.92 -16.66 -17.90
C ASP A 154 -10.47 -16.43 -19.36
N MET A 155 -10.20 -15.16 -19.73
CA MET A 155 -9.63 -14.83 -21.04
C MET A 155 -8.27 -15.49 -21.28
N LEU A 156 -7.39 -15.49 -20.26
CA LEU A 156 -6.08 -16.14 -20.36
C LEU A 156 -6.21 -17.66 -20.59
N ALA A 157 -7.24 -18.30 -20.03
CA ALA A 157 -7.51 -19.71 -20.27
C ALA A 157 -7.87 -19.98 -21.75
N LEU A 158 -8.69 -19.12 -22.36
CA LEU A 158 -9.01 -19.18 -23.79
C LEU A 158 -7.78 -18.90 -24.66
N GLU A 159 -6.97 -17.91 -24.29
CA GLU A 159 -5.74 -17.61 -25.02
C GLU A 159 -4.72 -18.74 -24.95
N ARG A 160 -4.65 -19.45 -23.80
CA ARG A 160 -3.83 -20.65 -23.68
C ARG A 160 -4.29 -21.75 -24.65
N GLN A 161 -5.60 -21.97 -24.78
CA GLN A 161 -6.13 -22.91 -25.76
C GLN A 161 -5.80 -22.47 -27.19
N ARG A 162 -6.02 -21.20 -27.52
CA ARG A 162 -5.68 -20.64 -28.83
C ARG A 162 -4.19 -20.78 -29.16
N PHE A 163 -3.32 -20.49 -28.18
CA PHE A 163 -1.88 -20.64 -28.35
C PHE A 163 -1.48 -22.10 -28.57
N SER A 164 -2.13 -23.06 -27.90
CA SER A 164 -1.85 -24.48 -28.10
C SER A 164 -2.14 -24.95 -29.54
N ILE A 165 -3.18 -24.40 -30.18
CA ILE A 165 -3.50 -24.67 -31.59
C ILE A 165 -2.38 -24.13 -32.48
N PHE A 166 -1.93 -22.88 -32.26
CA PHE A 166 -0.82 -22.31 -33.03
C PHE A 166 0.49 -23.06 -32.83
N ALA A 167 0.76 -23.57 -31.63
CA ALA A 167 1.93 -24.41 -31.36
C ALA A 167 1.87 -25.73 -32.15
N GLN A 168 0.70 -26.35 -32.26
CA GLN A 168 0.51 -27.54 -33.11
C GLN A 168 0.69 -27.22 -34.60
N GLN A 169 0.11 -26.12 -35.09
CA GLN A 169 0.30 -25.68 -36.49
C GLN A 169 1.77 -25.41 -36.81
N TYR A 170 2.50 -24.79 -35.89
CA TYR A 170 3.95 -24.60 -36.03
C TYR A 170 4.71 -25.93 -36.07
N ALA A 171 4.39 -26.86 -35.17
CA ALA A 171 4.99 -28.19 -35.16
C ALA A 171 4.75 -28.97 -36.47
N ASN A 172 3.55 -28.80 -37.06
CA ASN A 172 3.17 -29.37 -38.35
C ASN A 172 3.75 -28.61 -39.56
N ARG A 173 4.54 -27.53 -39.33
CA ARG A 173 5.11 -26.65 -40.37
C ARG A 173 4.07 -25.88 -41.19
N GLU A 174 2.86 -25.74 -40.68
CA GLU A 174 1.78 -24.96 -41.28
C GLU A 174 1.92 -23.45 -40.98
N LEU A 175 2.70 -23.10 -39.96
CA LEU A 175 2.92 -21.72 -39.51
C LEU A 175 4.42 -21.37 -39.62
N PRO A 176 4.81 -20.22 -40.21
CA PRO A 176 6.21 -19.79 -40.25
C PRO A 176 6.70 -19.35 -38.86
N PRO A 177 8.02 -19.44 -38.57
CA PRO A 177 8.57 -19.08 -37.27
C PRO A 177 8.27 -17.66 -36.80
N SER A 178 8.29 -16.68 -37.70
CA SER A 178 7.98 -15.28 -37.36
C SER A 178 6.55 -15.12 -36.83
N ALA A 179 5.58 -15.70 -37.52
CA ALA A 179 4.18 -15.66 -37.10
C ALA A 179 3.97 -16.40 -35.77
N TYR A 180 4.67 -17.51 -35.54
CA TYR A 180 4.62 -18.21 -34.25
C TYR A 180 5.14 -17.35 -33.09
N LEU A 181 6.29 -16.67 -33.29
CA LEU A 181 6.88 -15.79 -32.27
C LEU A 181 5.96 -14.64 -31.89
N GLU A 182 5.24 -14.05 -32.85
CA GLU A 182 4.23 -13.03 -32.57
C GLU A 182 3.10 -13.57 -31.67
N LYS A 183 2.59 -14.78 -31.93
CA LYS A 183 1.55 -15.39 -31.09
C LYS A 183 2.09 -15.74 -29.70
N TRP A 184 3.33 -16.18 -29.60
CA TRP A 184 3.99 -16.45 -28.33
C TRP A 184 4.16 -15.20 -27.50
N LEU A 185 4.61 -14.10 -28.11
CA LEU A 185 4.75 -12.81 -27.44
C LEU A 185 3.39 -12.31 -26.91
N ALA A 186 2.34 -12.36 -27.73
CA ALA A 186 1.00 -11.97 -27.30
C ALA A 186 0.50 -12.81 -26.09
N TRP A 187 0.74 -14.12 -26.09
CA TRP A 187 0.39 -14.99 -24.95
C TRP A 187 1.20 -14.64 -23.69
N LYS A 188 2.48 -14.30 -23.84
CA LYS A 188 3.33 -13.85 -22.73
C LYS A 188 2.87 -12.53 -22.14
N GLU A 189 2.54 -11.55 -22.98
CA GLU A 189 1.98 -10.26 -22.54
C GLU A 189 0.68 -10.44 -21.76
N ALA A 190 -0.21 -11.29 -22.25
CA ALA A 190 -1.45 -11.58 -21.53
C ALA A 190 -1.21 -12.26 -20.19
N THR A 191 -0.27 -13.21 -20.13
CA THR A 191 0.13 -13.85 -18.87
C THR A 191 0.70 -12.83 -17.89
N ALA A 192 1.58 -11.94 -18.36
CA ALA A 192 2.15 -10.87 -17.53
C ALA A 192 1.07 -9.92 -17.00
N SER A 193 0.05 -9.59 -17.81
CA SER A 193 -1.05 -8.72 -17.38
C SER A 193 -1.85 -9.28 -16.20
N VAL A 194 -2.06 -10.60 -16.14
CA VAL A 194 -2.73 -11.26 -15.00
C VAL A 194 -1.86 -11.22 -13.74
N VAL A 195 -0.55 -11.39 -13.89
CA VAL A 195 0.40 -11.30 -12.76
C VAL A 195 0.42 -9.90 -12.17
N LEU A 196 0.45 -8.86 -13.01
CA LEU A 196 0.41 -7.47 -12.55
C LEU A 196 -0.90 -7.16 -11.81
N LEU A 197 -2.05 -7.56 -12.35
CA LEU A 197 -3.34 -7.40 -11.67
C LEU A 197 -3.39 -8.08 -10.30
N ARG A 198 -2.78 -9.27 -10.18
CA ARG A 198 -2.68 -9.96 -8.89
C ARG A 198 -1.84 -9.16 -7.88
N ALA A 199 -0.71 -8.59 -8.32
CA ALA A 199 0.13 -7.76 -7.48
C ALA A 199 -0.63 -6.50 -7.01
N GLU A 200 -1.36 -5.85 -7.91
CA GLU A 200 -2.20 -4.69 -7.61
C GLU A 200 -3.30 -4.99 -6.59
N ILE A 201 -4.00 -6.13 -6.73
CA ILE A 201 -5.01 -6.57 -5.75
C ILE A 201 -4.36 -6.78 -4.39
N THR A 202 -3.18 -7.40 -4.36
CA THR A 202 -2.46 -7.67 -3.11
C THR A 202 -2.01 -6.38 -2.43
N ALA A 203 -1.49 -5.42 -3.22
CA ALA A 203 -1.14 -4.09 -2.72
C ALA A 203 -2.38 -3.38 -2.14
N LEU A 204 -3.49 -3.37 -2.86
CA LEU A 204 -4.73 -2.73 -2.38
C LEU A 204 -5.25 -3.35 -1.08
N LYS A 205 -5.18 -4.69 -0.94
CA LYS A 205 -5.51 -5.38 0.32
C LYS A 205 -4.61 -4.92 1.46
N SER A 206 -3.30 -4.84 1.22
CA SER A 206 -2.35 -4.36 2.24
C SER A 206 -2.63 -2.91 2.66
N GLU A 207 -2.95 -2.03 1.71
CA GLU A 207 -3.31 -0.64 1.98
C GLU A 207 -4.57 -0.54 2.87
N ILE A 208 -5.59 -1.35 2.58
CA ILE A 208 -6.81 -1.40 3.40
C ILE A 208 -6.49 -1.85 4.84
N LEU A 209 -5.64 -2.87 5.02
CA LEU A 209 -5.25 -3.36 6.33
C LEU A 209 -4.45 -2.32 7.13
N ILE A 210 -3.50 -1.66 6.47
CA ILE A 210 -2.69 -0.58 7.07
C ILE A 210 -3.61 0.57 7.50
N GLN A 211 -4.53 0.99 6.63
CA GLN A 211 -5.47 2.06 6.93
C GLN A 211 -6.44 1.71 8.08
N ALA A 212 -6.85 0.44 8.17
CA ALA A 212 -7.66 -0.05 9.28
C ALA A 212 -6.86 -0.27 10.58
N HIS A 213 -5.55 0.00 10.58
CA HIS A 213 -4.62 -0.21 11.69
C HIS A 213 -4.65 -1.66 12.23
N VAL A 214 -4.81 -2.64 11.34
CA VAL A 214 -4.79 -4.07 11.71
C VAL A 214 -3.34 -4.52 11.85
N MET A 215 -2.85 -4.65 13.09
CA MET A 215 -1.45 -4.98 13.39
C MET A 215 -1.15 -6.49 13.43
N ASP A 216 -2.17 -7.37 13.45
CA ASP A 216 -2.01 -8.83 13.58
C ASP A 216 -2.90 -9.61 12.57
N TRP A 217 -2.75 -9.39 11.26
CA TRP A 217 -3.57 -10.11 10.28
C TRP A 217 -3.02 -11.49 9.89
N GLU A 218 -1.74 -11.77 10.13
CA GLU A 218 -1.13 -13.09 9.86
C GLU A 218 -1.58 -14.20 10.84
N LYS A 219 -2.29 -13.83 11.91
CA LYS A 219 -2.82 -14.78 12.92
C LYS A 219 -4.31 -15.14 12.72
N LEU A 220 -4.92 -14.72 11.60
CA LEU A 220 -6.30 -15.01 11.20
C LEU A 220 -6.34 -15.90 9.96
#